data_AF-A0A2J7ZIW5-F1
#
_entry.id   AF-A0A2J7ZIW5-F1
#
_cell.length_a   1.000
_cell.length_b   1.000
_cell.length_c   1.000
_cell.angle_alpha   90.00
_cell.angle_beta   90.00
_cell.angle_gamma   90.00
#
_symmetry.space_group_name_H-M   'P 1'
#
loop_
_entity.id
_entity.type
_entity.pdbx_description
1 polymer ?
#
loop_
_entity_poly.entity_id
_entity_poly.type
_entity_poly.pdbx_seq_one_letter_code
_entity_poly.pdbx_strand_id
1 'polypeptide(L)' 'MSIMNSFINDIFEKVATEASKLSRYNKKPTVTSREIQTALAKHAVSEGTKAVTKFTSA' A
#
# COMPACT_ATOMS: atom_id res chain seq x y z
N MET A 1 14.65 -9.86 16.90
CA MET A 1 13.81 -8.98 16.05
C MET A 1 12.49 -9.64 15.64
N SER A 2 11.80 -10.35 16.54
CA SER A 2 10.50 -10.97 16.19
C SER A 2 9.36 -9.93 16.21
N ILE A 3 9.36 -9.01 17.17
CA ILE A 3 8.31 -7.99 17.34
C ILE A 3 8.19 -7.09 16.10
N MET A 4 9.31 -6.58 15.59
CA MET A 4 9.30 -5.73 14.38
C MET A 4 8.80 -6.48 13.15
N ASN A 5 9.15 -7.76 13.00
CA ASN A 5 8.67 -8.59 11.91
C ASN A 5 7.15 -8.82 11.99
N SER A 6 6.64 -9.12 13.19
CA SER A 6 5.21 -9.26 13.43
C SER A 6 4.45 -7.96 13.17
N PHE A 7 5.00 -6.81 13.57
CA PHE A 7 4.41 -5.50 13.29
C PHE A 7 4.31 -5.24 11.78
N ILE A 8 5.36 -5.53 11.02
CA ILE A 8 5.35 -5.34 9.56
C ILE A 8 4.30 -6.24 8.91
N ASN A 9 4.22 -7.51 9.32
CA ASN A 9 3.24 -8.45 8.77
C ASN A 9 1.79 -8.02 9.06
N ASP A 10 1.48 -7.61 10.29
CA ASP A 10 0.14 -7.12 10.66
C ASP A 10 -0.28 -5.89 9.84
N ILE A 11 0.63 -4.92 9.65
CA ILE A 11 0.35 -3.74 8.83
C ILE A 11 0.21 -4.10 7.36
N PHE A 12 1.07 -4.99 6.85
CA PHE A 12 1.02 -5.43 5.46
C PHE A 12 -0.32 -6.11 5.12
N GLU A 13 -0.77 -7.04 5.95
CA GLU A 13 -2.05 -7.73 5.75
C GLU A 13 -3.24 -6.78 5.76
N LYS A 14 -3.24 -5.79 6.66
CA LYS A 14 -4.27 -4.75 6.72
C LYS A 14 -4.31 -3.91 5.43
N VAL A 15 -3.15 -3.43 4.96
CA VAL A 15 -3.07 -2.62 3.73
C VAL A 15 -3.47 -3.42 2.50
N ALA A 16 -2.96 -4.66 2.37
CA ALA A 16 -3.27 -5.53 1.24
C ALA A 16 -4.77 -5.86 1.16
N THR A 17 -5.39 -6.11 2.32
CA THR A 17 -6.83 -6.40 2.42
C THR A 17 -7.66 -5.20 1.96
N GLU A 18 -7.37 -4.00 2.46
CA GLU A 18 -8.13 -2.80 2.07
C GLU A 18 -7.90 -2.42 0.61
N ALA A 19 -6.67 -2.51 0.10
CA ALA A 19 -6.39 -2.26 -1.31
C ALA A 19 -7.09 -3.27 -2.24
N SER A 20 -7.18 -4.55 -1.84
CA SER A 20 -7.92 -5.58 -2.57
C SER A 20 -9.42 -5.28 -2.60
N LYS A 21 -10.02 -4.89 -1.47
CA LYS A 21 -11.42 -4.46 -1.39
C LYS A 21 -11.69 -3.27 -2.31
N LEU A 22 -10.82 -2.25 -2.30
CA LEU A 22 -10.93 -1.08 -3.18
C LEU A 22 -10.87 -1.44 -4.66
N SER A 23 -9.97 -2.34 -5.05
CA SER A 23 -9.88 -2.82 -6.44
C SER A 23 -11.17 -3.54 -6.86
N ARG A 24 -11.71 -4.40 -5.99
CA ARG A 24 -13.00 -5.08 -6.19
C ARG A 24 -14.18 -4.10 -6.31
N TYR A 25 -14.28 -3.11 -5.44
CA TYR A 25 -15.33 -2.08 -5.50
C TYR A 25 -15.27 -1.29 -6.81
N ASN A 26 -14.06 -1.01 -7.30
CA ASN A 26 -13.85 -0.33 -8.57
C ASN A 26 -13.92 -1.26 -9.79
N LYS A 27 -14.29 -2.54 -9.60
CA LYS A 27 -14.36 -3.59 -10.65
C LYS A 27 -13.07 -3.72 -11.46
N LYS A 28 -11.93 -3.48 -10.83
CA LYS A 28 -10.61 -3.65 -11.45
C LYS A 28 -10.06 -5.03 -11.09
N PRO A 29 -9.43 -5.75 -12.05
CA PRO A 29 -8.78 -7.03 -11.77
C PRO A 29 -7.40 -6.86 -11.12
N THR A 30 -6.82 -5.65 -11.19
CA THR A 30 -5.45 -5.35 -10.76
C THR A 30 -5.46 -4.34 -9.63
N VAL A 31 -4.69 -4.60 -8.58
CA VAL A 31 -4.39 -3.63 -7.51
C VAL A 31 -3.22 -2.77 -7.99
N THR A 32 -3.41 -1.46 -8.03
CA THR A 32 -2.38 -0.49 -8.45
C THR A 32 -1.88 0.32 -7.25
N SER A 33 -0.86 1.16 -7.47
CA SER A 33 -0.38 2.11 -6.46
C SER A 33 -1.49 3.01 -5.89
N ARG A 34 -2.53 3.28 -6.69
CA ARG A 34 -3.68 4.09 -6.26
C ARG A 34 -4.48 3.44 -5.14
N GLU A 35 -4.81 2.15 -5.25
CA GLU A 35 -5.56 1.44 -4.21
C GLU A 35 -4.72 1.31 -2.92
N ILE A 36 -3.40 1.09 -3.05
CA ILE A 36 -2.47 1.06 -1.92
C ILE A 36 -2.41 2.41 -1.21
N GLN A 37 -2.24 3.51 -1.96
CA GLN A 37 -2.21 4.86 -1.37
C GLN A 37 -3.52 5.24 -0.69
N THR A 38 -4.66 4.81 -1.23
CA THR A 38 -5.98 5.09 -0.63
C THR A 38 -6.14 4.42 0.75
N ALA A 39 -5.43 3.32 1.00
CA ALA A 39 -5.43 2.63 2.29
C ALA A 39 -4.49 3.26 3.35
N LEU A 40 -3.79 4.35 3.02
CA LEU A 40 -2.74 4.95 3.86
C LEU A 40 -3.08 6.37 4.32
N ALA A 41 -2.49 6.79 5.44
CA ALA A 41 -2.56 8.16 5.93
C ALA A 41 -1.59 9.11 5.18
N LYS A 42 -1.82 10.42 5.29
CA LYS A 42 -1.11 11.48 4.53
C LYS A 42 0.41 11.33 4.48
N HIS A 43 1.06 11.05 5.62
CA HIS A 43 2.52 10.93 5.65
C HIS A 43 3.01 9.69 4.88
N ALA A 44 2.37 8.54 5.08
CA ALA A 44 2.71 7.31 4.37
C ALA A 44 2.44 7.41 2.85
N VAL A 45 1.39 8.14 2.44
CA VAL A 45 1.13 8.45 1.02
C VAL A 45 2.26 9.28 0.41
N SER A 46 2.77 10.28 1.15
CA SER A 46 3.90 11.11 0.69
C SER A 46 5.15 10.27 0.47
N GLU A 47 5.54 9.46 1.45
CA GLU A 47 6.71 8.58 1.34
C GLU A 47 6.55 7.52 0.24
N GLY A 48 5.35 6.93 0.12
CA GLY A 48 5.05 5.99 -0.96
C GLY A 48 5.16 6.63 -2.34
N THR A 49 4.71 7.88 -2.50
CA THR A 49 4.78 8.61 -3.77
C THR A 49 6.24 8.90 -4.15
N LYS A 50 7.06 9.36 -3.20
CA LYS A 50 8.50 9.57 -3.42
C LYS A 50 9.20 8.29 -3.87
N ALA A 51 8.87 7.16 -3.23
CA ALA A 51 9.45 5.86 -3.57
C ALA A 51 9.07 5.43 -5.00
N VAL A 52 7.80 5.59 -5.40
CA VAL A 52 7.35 5.29 -6.77
C VAL A 52 8.07 6.17 -7.78
N THR A 53 8.14 7.48 -7.54
CA THR A 53 8.86 8.42 -8.43
C THR A 53 10.31 8.00 -8.61
N LYS A 54 11.03 7.73 -7.51
CA LYS A 54 12.42 7.27 -7.55
C LYS A 54 12.58 5.98 -8.36
N PHE A 55 11.67 5.03 -8.18
CA PHE A 55 11.71 3.76 -8.90
C PHE A 55 11.46 3.94 -10.41
N THR A 56 10.52 4.79 -10.80
CA THR A 56 10.19 5.03 -12.22
C THR A 56 11.21 5.89 -12.96
N SER A 57 12.03 6.67 -12.25
CA SER A 57 13.07 7.52 -12.83
C SER A 57 14.45 6.86 -12.88
N ALA A 58 14.58 5.65 -12.33
CA ALA A 58 15.76 4.80 -12.45
C ALA A 58 15.69 3.96 -13.74
#